data_AF-F5L3Y3-F1
#
_entry.id   AF-F5L3Y3-F1
#
_cell.length_a   1.000
_cell.length_b   1.000
_cell.length_c   1.000
_cell.angle_alpha   90.00
_cell.angle_beta   90.00
_cell.angle_gamma   90.00
#
_symmetry.space_group_name_H-M   'P 1'
#
loop_
_entity.id
_entity.type
_entity.pdbx_description
1 polymer ?
#
loop_
_entity_poly.entity_id
_entity_poly.type
_entity_poly.pdbx_seq_one_letter_code
_entity_poly.pdbx_strand_id
1 'polypeptide(L)'
;MAKKEVNHKKYENIRFDIQDESVILDDILETIPYEYVGKRTEVTIPTSEFTSVCPWSGLPDFAELEITYIPRETLIELKSLKYYLTSFRNVGIYQEHATQRILHDLVKICDPLMMRVEAYWNARGGLGTRTVAEYIAPDAEGTEQI
;
A
#
# COMPACT_ATOMS: atom_id res chain seq x y z
N MET A 1 47.99 5.87 -2.87
CA MET A 1 47.01 5.00 -3.56
C MET A 1 46.26 5.85 -4.59
N ALA A 2 46.23 5.45 -5.85
CA ALA A 2 45.58 6.24 -6.90
C ALA A 2 44.05 6.24 -6.69
N LYS A 3 43.43 7.43 -6.66
CA LYS A 3 41.97 7.57 -6.66
C LYS A 3 41.45 7.08 -8.02
N LYS A 4 40.78 5.92 -8.02
CA LYS A 4 40.00 5.49 -9.19
C LYS A 4 38.84 6.46 -9.36
N GLU A 5 38.79 7.20 -10.47
CA GLU A 5 37.63 8.00 -10.83
C GLU A 5 36.45 7.09 -11.16
N VAL A 6 35.29 7.41 -10.60
CA VAL A 6 34.04 6.69 -10.85
C VAL A 6 33.38 7.31 -12.08
N ASN A 7 33.29 6.55 -13.17
CA ASN A 7 32.56 6.98 -14.35
C ASN A 7 31.04 6.87 -14.09
N HIS A 8 30.39 8.00 -13.78
CA HIS A 8 28.95 8.07 -13.54
C HIS A 8 28.10 7.89 -14.82
N LYS A 9 28.68 8.08 -16.02
CA LYS A 9 27.94 7.92 -17.30
C LYS A 9 27.44 6.51 -17.55
N LYS A 10 28.04 5.50 -16.89
CA LYS A 10 27.63 4.10 -17.04
C LYS A 10 26.24 3.78 -16.48
N TYR A 11 25.67 4.68 -15.68
CA TYR A 11 24.34 4.50 -15.07
C TYR A 11 23.24 5.23 -15.84
N GLU A 12 23.57 6.11 -16.80
CA GLU A 12 22.61 6.98 -17.49
C GLU A 12 21.55 6.21 -18.30
N ASN A 13 21.84 4.96 -18.67
CA ASN A 13 20.94 4.10 -19.46
C ASN A 13 20.47 2.84 -18.70
N ILE A 14 20.73 2.73 -17.41
CA ILE A 14 20.21 1.61 -16.61
C ILE A 14 18.78 1.95 -16.20
N ARG A 15 17.81 1.37 -16.90
CA ARG A 15 16.40 1.36 -16.49
C ARG A 15 16.07 -0.02 -15.94
N PHE A 16 15.47 -0.04 -14.75
CA PHE A 16 14.83 -1.23 -14.22
C PHE A 16 13.43 -1.36 -14.85
N ASP A 17 12.90 -2.57 -14.96
CA ASP A 17 11.58 -2.80 -15.54
C ASP A 17 10.52 -2.05 -14.73
N ILE A 18 9.87 -1.07 -15.35
CA ILE A 18 8.73 -0.35 -14.79
C ILE A 18 7.49 -0.86 -15.49
N GLN A 19 6.56 -1.37 -14.71
CA GLN A 19 5.25 -1.82 -15.16
C GLN A 19 4.21 -0.74 -14.87
N ASP A 20 3.17 -0.73 -15.68
CA ASP A 20 2.01 0.14 -15.52
C ASP A 20 1.09 -0.37 -14.39
N GLU A 21 0.24 0.49 -13.82
CA GLU A 21 -0.72 0.12 -12.78
C GLU A 21 -1.71 -0.99 -13.20
N SER A 22 -1.91 -1.21 -14.51
CA SER A 22 -2.77 -2.27 -15.05
C SER A 22 -2.34 -3.71 -14.69
N VAL A 23 -1.11 -3.93 -14.19
CA VAL A 23 -0.67 -5.26 -13.73
C VAL A 23 -0.98 -5.52 -12.25
N ILE A 24 -1.50 -4.52 -11.53
CA ILE A 24 -1.92 -4.70 -10.13
C ILE A 24 -3.07 -5.70 -10.11
N LEU A 25 -2.94 -6.73 -9.28
CA LEU A 25 -3.92 -7.82 -9.17
C LEU A 25 -5.00 -7.45 -8.16
N ASP A 26 -5.88 -6.50 -8.45
CA ASP A 26 -6.99 -6.14 -7.53
C ASP A 26 -8.09 -7.20 -7.51
N ASP A 27 -8.22 -7.99 -8.58
CA ASP A 27 -9.21 -9.04 -8.77
C ASP A 27 -8.99 -10.30 -7.92
N ILE A 28 -7.76 -10.52 -7.42
CA ILE A 28 -7.46 -11.65 -6.54
C ILE A 28 -7.82 -11.39 -5.08
N LEU A 29 -8.19 -10.16 -4.71
CA LEU A 29 -8.56 -9.80 -3.35
C LEU A 29 -9.80 -10.58 -2.92
N GLU A 30 -9.70 -11.29 -1.80
CA GLU A 30 -10.77 -12.10 -1.23
C GLU A 30 -11.13 -11.61 0.18
N THR A 31 -12.35 -11.92 0.58
CA THR A 31 -12.83 -11.68 1.95
C THR A 31 -13.41 -12.94 2.55
N ILE A 32 -13.39 -13.01 3.89
CA ILE A 32 -14.01 -14.07 4.67
C ILE A 32 -15.10 -13.50 5.58
N PRO A 33 -16.15 -14.26 5.94
CA PRO A 33 -17.22 -13.77 6.81
C PRO A 33 -16.69 -13.33 8.18
N TYR A 34 -17.16 -12.19 8.68
CA TYR A 34 -16.95 -11.76 10.06
C TYR A 34 -18.09 -12.28 10.93
N GLU A 35 -17.78 -13.15 11.90
CA GLU A 35 -18.81 -13.84 12.71
C GLU A 35 -19.60 -12.89 13.63
N TYR A 36 -19.02 -11.77 14.04
CA TYR A 36 -19.58 -10.87 15.04
C TYR A 36 -20.16 -9.59 14.41
N VAL A 37 -20.91 -9.74 13.31
CA VAL A 37 -21.55 -8.62 12.60
C VAL A 37 -22.28 -7.68 13.58
N GLY A 38 -22.05 -6.37 13.43
CA GLY A 38 -22.59 -5.34 14.32
C GLY A 38 -21.79 -5.10 15.60
N LYS A 39 -20.73 -5.88 15.87
CA LYS A 39 -19.70 -5.55 16.87
C LYS A 39 -18.53 -4.86 16.20
N ARG A 40 -18.00 -3.83 16.86
CA ARG A 40 -16.81 -3.14 16.41
C ARG A 40 -15.58 -3.88 16.91
N THR A 41 -14.72 -4.28 15.98
CA THR A 41 -13.37 -4.76 16.27
C THR A 41 -12.43 -4.03 15.33
N GLU A 42 -11.49 -3.28 15.88
CA GLU A 42 -10.41 -2.70 15.08
C GLU A 42 -9.41 -3.81 14.73
N VAL A 43 -9.11 -3.92 13.45
CA VAL A 43 -8.15 -4.88 12.90
C VAL A 43 -6.99 -4.10 12.29
N THR A 44 -5.78 -4.35 12.77
CA THR A 44 -4.54 -3.74 12.26
C THR A 44 -3.66 -4.81 11.62
N ILE A 45 -3.25 -4.59 10.38
CA ILE A 45 -2.40 -5.47 9.59
C ILE A 45 -1.11 -4.71 9.22
N PRO A 46 0.00 -4.90 9.97
CA PRO A 46 1.28 -4.32 9.64
C PRO A 46 2.06 -5.20 8.64
N THR A 47 2.80 -4.59 7.73
CA THR A 47 3.79 -5.27 6.90
C THR A 47 4.94 -4.34 6.50
N SER A 48 6.17 -4.82 6.62
CA SER A 48 7.38 -4.14 6.13
C SER A 48 7.82 -4.61 4.75
N GLU A 49 7.00 -5.42 4.08
CA GLU A 49 7.33 -6.06 2.81
C GLU A 49 6.74 -5.32 1.60
N PHE A 50 6.09 -4.17 1.79
CA PHE A 50 5.51 -3.41 0.70
C PHE A 50 6.58 -2.67 -0.10
N THR A 51 6.52 -2.80 -1.42
CA THR A 51 7.43 -2.12 -2.33
C THR A 51 6.77 -1.85 -3.68
N SER A 52 7.19 -0.75 -4.29
CA SER A 52 6.88 -0.35 -5.67
C SER A 52 8.11 0.26 -6.31
N VAL A 53 8.02 0.83 -7.52
CA VAL A 53 9.14 1.57 -8.12
C VAL A 53 8.76 3.01 -8.41
N CYS A 54 9.74 3.90 -8.33
CA CYS A 54 9.54 5.29 -8.71
C CYS A 54 9.30 5.39 -10.21
N PRO A 55 8.21 6.05 -10.67
CA PRO A 55 7.88 6.17 -12.10
C PRO A 55 8.99 6.78 -12.95
N TRP A 56 9.80 7.67 -12.36
CA TRP A 56 10.85 8.40 -13.07
C TRP A 56 12.18 7.66 -13.14
N SER A 57 12.65 7.13 -12.00
CA SER A 57 13.97 6.52 -11.89
C SER A 57 13.97 5.00 -12.02
N GLY A 58 12.82 4.34 -11.86
CA GLY A 58 12.72 2.88 -11.78
C GLY A 58 13.38 2.27 -10.55
N LEU A 59 13.89 3.10 -9.63
CA LEU A 59 14.46 2.61 -8.38
C LEU A 59 13.33 2.18 -7.43
N PRO A 60 13.53 1.10 -6.67
CA PRO A 60 12.51 0.60 -5.75
C PRO A 60 12.26 1.58 -4.60
N ASP A 61 11.00 1.73 -4.27
CA ASP A 61 10.48 2.36 -3.08
C ASP A 61 9.99 1.28 -2.12
N PHE A 62 10.39 1.36 -0.86
CA PHE A 62 9.98 0.44 0.20
C PHE A 62 9.24 1.21 1.27
N ALA A 63 8.21 0.62 1.85
CA ALA A 63 7.49 1.21 2.96
C ALA A 63 7.14 0.18 4.05
N GLU A 64 7.11 0.66 5.29
CA GLU A 64 6.32 0.02 6.33
C GLU A 64 4.87 0.44 6.14
N LEU A 65 4.01 -0.52 5.78
CA LEU A 65 2.59 -0.33 5.52
C LEU A 65 1.77 -0.85 6.70
N GLU A 66 0.82 -0.05 7.15
CA GLU A 66 -0.17 -0.44 8.15
C GLU A 66 -1.58 -0.21 7.59
N ILE A 67 -2.40 -1.26 7.61
CA ILE A 67 -3.81 -1.20 7.22
C ILE A 67 -4.63 -1.42 8.49
N THR A 68 -5.37 -0.41 8.91
CA THR A 68 -6.26 -0.46 10.07
C THR A 68 -7.70 -0.30 9.62
N TYR A 69 -8.60 -1.19 10.00
CA TYR A 69 -10.01 -1.10 9.60
C TYR A 69 -10.95 -1.68 10.63
N ILE A 70 -12.22 -1.27 10.56
CA ILE A 70 -13.32 -1.91 11.28
C ILE A 70 -14.21 -2.60 10.23
N PRO A 71 -14.30 -3.95 10.23
CA PRO A 71 -15.11 -4.68 9.29
C PRO A 71 -16.60 -4.40 9.52
N ARG A 72 -17.38 -4.45 8.44
CA ARG A 72 -18.84 -4.46 8.51
C ARG A 72 -19.36 -5.90 8.61
N GLU A 73 -19.15 -6.67 7.55
CA GLU A 73 -19.62 -8.06 7.43
C GLU A 73 -18.50 -9.05 7.06
N THR A 74 -17.38 -8.56 6.56
CA THR A 74 -16.28 -9.40 6.08
C THR A 74 -14.92 -8.91 6.57
N LEU A 75 -13.98 -9.84 6.67
CA LEU A 75 -12.57 -9.61 6.95
C LEU A 75 -11.76 -9.79 5.68
N ILE A 76 -10.70 -9.02 5.51
CA ILE A 76 -9.74 -9.19 4.42
C ILE A 76 -9.01 -10.53 4.59
N GLU A 77 -8.96 -11.35 3.55
CA GLU A 77 -8.21 -12.60 3.56
C GLU A 77 -6.70 -12.32 3.36
N LEU A 78 -5.86 -12.79 4.27
CA LEU A 78 -4.46 -12.36 4.35
C LEU A 78 -3.59 -12.86 3.19
N LYS A 79 -3.89 -14.02 2.61
CA LYS A 79 -3.13 -14.55 1.48
C LYS A 79 -3.37 -13.70 0.23
N SER A 80 -4.61 -13.42 -0.13
CA SER A 80 -4.97 -12.56 -1.25
C SER A 80 -4.36 -11.17 -1.09
N LEU A 81 -4.46 -10.57 0.11
CA LEU A 81 -3.81 -9.30 0.42
C LEU A 81 -2.29 -9.35 0.19
N LYS A 82 -1.63 -10.43 0.60
CA LYS A 82 -0.19 -10.61 0.39
C LYS A 82 0.19 -10.59 -1.09
N TYR A 83 -0.55 -11.33 -1.92
CA TYR A 83 -0.29 -11.38 -3.37
C TYR A 83 -0.64 -10.06 -4.05
N TYR A 84 -1.73 -9.40 -3.63
CA TYR A 84 -2.12 -8.06 -4.09
C TYR A 84 -1.00 -7.05 -3.82
N LEU A 85 -0.52 -6.92 -2.58
CA LEU A 85 0.56 -6.01 -2.23
C LEU A 85 1.88 -6.34 -2.96
N THR A 86 2.14 -7.63 -3.20
CA THR A 86 3.33 -8.06 -3.96
C THR A 86 3.24 -7.68 -5.44
N SER A 87 2.04 -7.54 -6.01
CA SER A 87 1.86 -7.15 -7.42
C SER A 87 2.37 -5.73 -7.73
N PHE A 88 2.49 -4.87 -6.71
CA PHE A 88 3.04 -3.51 -6.85
C PHE A 88 4.56 -3.49 -7.11
N ARG A 89 5.27 -4.60 -6.90
CA ARG A 89 6.74 -4.64 -6.79
C ARG A 89 7.50 -3.95 -7.91
N ASN A 90 7.01 -4.04 -9.15
CA ASN A 90 7.63 -3.41 -10.33
C ASN A 90 6.76 -2.28 -10.91
N VAL A 91 5.68 -1.90 -10.24
CA VAL A 91 4.74 -0.89 -10.72
C VAL A 91 5.30 0.51 -10.46
N GLY A 92 5.36 1.31 -11.51
CA GLY A 92 5.73 2.72 -11.44
C GLY A 92 4.60 3.57 -10.87
N ILE A 93 4.62 3.84 -9.56
CA ILE A 93 3.55 4.59 -8.90
C ILE A 93 4.12 5.58 -7.87
N TYR A 94 3.49 6.76 -7.73
CA TYR A 94 3.86 7.72 -6.69
C TYR A 94 3.46 7.19 -5.31
N GLN A 95 4.25 7.53 -4.29
CA GLN A 95 4.05 7.06 -2.91
C GLN A 95 2.63 7.37 -2.39
N GLU A 96 2.16 8.58 -2.65
CA GLU A 96 0.82 9.06 -2.30
C GLU A 96 -0.27 8.28 -3.02
N HIS A 97 -0.07 8.03 -4.32
CA HIS A 97 -1.03 7.32 -5.16
C HIS A 97 -1.11 5.84 -4.77
N ALA A 98 0.01 5.21 -4.43
CA ALA A 98 0.04 3.83 -3.95
C ALA A 98 -0.80 3.65 -2.68
N THR A 99 -0.65 4.55 -1.69
CA THR A 99 -1.46 4.53 -0.47
C THR A 99 -2.95 4.72 -0.77
N GLN A 100 -3.31 5.69 -1.62
CA GLN A 100 -4.71 5.92 -1.99
C GLN A 100 -5.31 4.74 -2.77
N ARG A 101 -4.52 4.14 -3.66
CA ARG A 101 -4.92 2.97 -4.47
C ARG A 101 -5.20 1.76 -3.58
N ILE A 102 -4.31 1.48 -2.64
CA ILE A 102 -4.51 0.40 -1.65
C ILE A 102 -5.80 0.62 -0.86
N LEU A 103 -6.04 1.83 -0.34
CA LEU A 103 -7.28 2.14 0.36
C LEU A 103 -8.50 1.89 -0.53
N HIS A 104 -8.49 2.43 -1.75
CA HIS A 104 -9.61 2.34 -2.69
C HIS A 104 -10.00 0.88 -2.98
N ASP A 105 -9.02 0.04 -3.32
CA ASP A 105 -9.28 -1.35 -3.72
C ASP A 105 -9.74 -2.20 -2.52
N LEU A 106 -9.17 -1.96 -1.32
CA LEU A 106 -9.58 -2.66 -0.10
C LEU A 106 -10.96 -2.23 0.41
N VAL A 107 -11.31 -0.94 0.30
CA VAL A 107 -12.67 -0.45 0.61
C VAL A 107 -13.70 -1.11 -0.32
N LYS A 108 -13.39 -1.19 -1.62
CA LYS A 108 -14.27 -1.79 -2.62
C LYS A 108 -14.62 -3.26 -2.35
N ILE A 109 -13.66 -4.05 -1.86
CA ILE A 109 -13.88 -5.50 -1.60
C ILE A 109 -14.39 -5.79 -0.18
N CYS A 110 -14.03 -4.98 0.80
CA CYS A 110 -14.31 -5.26 2.22
C CYS A 110 -15.57 -4.55 2.74
N ASP A 111 -15.97 -3.44 2.11
CA ASP A 111 -17.02 -2.53 2.59
C ASP A 111 -16.95 -2.27 4.12
N PRO A 112 -15.83 -1.71 4.62
CA PRO A 112 -15.63 -1.51 6.04
C PRO A 112 -16.48 -0.35 6.58
N LEU A 113 -16.65 -0.27 7.90
CA LEU A 113 -17.20 0.93 8.55
C LEU A 113 -16.21 2.10 8.51
N MET A 114 -14.93 1.79 8.68
CA MET A 114 -13.82 2.72 8.53
C MET A 114 -12.56 1.96 8.12
N MET A 115 -11.68 2.61 7.37
CA MET A 115 -10.36 2.07 7.01
C MET A 115 -9.35 3.20 6.92
N ARG A 116 -8.13 2.94 7.39
CA ARG A 116 -6.98 3.81 7.31
C ARG A 116 -5.80 3.01 6.77
N VAL A 117 -5.14 3.55 5.77
CA VAL A 117 -3.92 2.99 5.19
C VAL A 117 -2.79 3.98 5.40
N GLU A 118 -1.74 3.55 6.08
CA GLU A 118 -0.57 4.35 6.39
C GLU A 118 0.67 3.70 5.80
N ALA A 119 1.50 4.48 5.09
CA ALA A 119 2.78 3.99 4.59
C ALA A 119 3.91 4.93 5.03
N TYR A 120 4.91 4.38 5.70
CA TYR A 120 6.16 5.05 6.06
C TYR A 120 7.23 4.66 5.07
N TRP A 121 7.53 5.56 4.14
CA TRP A 121 8.45 5.30 3.04
C TRP A 121 9.90 5.52 3.44
N ASN A 122 10.77 4.62 2.98
CA ASN A 122 12.21 4.77 3.14
C ASN A 122 12.71 6.06 2.49
N ALA A 123 13.70 6.68 3.15
CA ALA A 123 14.16 8.00 2.76
C ALA A 123 14.83 8.03 1.37
N ARG A 124 14.46 9.03 0.56
CA ARG A 124 15.14 9.39 -0.69
C ARG A 124 15.88 10.71 -0.53
N GLY A 125 17.18 10.72 -0.85
CA GLY A 125 18.00 11.93 -0.70
C GLY A 125 18.04 12.47 0.74
N GLY A 126 17.84 11.61 1.74
CA GLY A 126 17.75 12.00 3.15
C GLY A 126 16.36 12.45 3.63
N LEU A 127 15.34 12.41 2.76
CA LEU A 127 13.97 12.79 3.09
C LEU A 127 13.06 11.56 3.12
N GLY A 128 12.44 11.28 4.26
CA GLY A 128 11.38 10.28 4.39
C GLY A 128 10.01 10.88 4.18
N THR A 129 9.06 10.06 3.74
CA THR A 129 7.67 10.46 3.51
C THR A 129 6.75 9.53 4.29
N ARG A 130 5.71 10.09 4.91
CA ARG A 130 4.60 9.33 5.47
C ARG A 130 3.33 9.73 4.72
N THR A 131 2.63 8.76 4.19
CA THR A 131 1.34 8.94 3.49
C THR A 131 0.25 8.25 4.30
N VAL A 132 -0.89 8.92 4.43
CA VAL A 132 -2.06 8.43 5.16
C VAL A 132 -3.29 8.67 4.30
N ALA A 133 -4.08 7.64 4.07
CA ALA A 133 -5.37 7.71 3.39
C ALA A 133 -6.45 7.10 4.29
N GLU A 134 -7.60 7.74 4.39
CA GLU A 134 -8.69 7.35 5.28
C GLU A 134 -10.03 7.26 4.52
N TYR A 135 -10.85 6.31 4.93
CA TYR A 135 -12.23 6.11 4.51
C TYR A 135 -13.10 5.95 5.76
N ILE A 136 -14.21 6.67 5.78
CA ILE A 136 -15.27 6.54 6.77
C ILE A 136 -16.56 6.31 5.98
N ALA A 137 -17.27 5.23 6.27
CA ALA A 137 -18.53 4.96 5.60
C ALA A 137 -19.55 6.06 5.96
N PRO A 138 -20.37 6.56 5.02
CA PRO A 138 -21.31 7.65 5.30
C PRO A 138 -22.31 7.33 6.42
N ASP A 139 -22.63 6.05 6.62
CA ASP A 139 -23.51 5.56 7.68
C ASP A 139 -22.78 5.33 9.01
N ALA A 140 -21.45 5.46 9.05
CA ALA A 140 -20.63 5.37 10.25
C ALA A 140 -20.45 6.71 10.98
N GLU A 141 -20.73 7.85 10.34
CA GLU A 141 -20.48 9.22 10.87
C GLU A 141 -21.30 9.59 12.13
N GLY A 142 -22.21 8.73 12.62
CA GLY A 142 -23.01 8.95 13.84
C GLY A 142 -22.45 8.37 15.14
N THR A 143 -21.19 7.93 15.16
CA THR A 143 -20.65 7.11 16.25
C THR A 143 -19.17 7.41 16.50
N GLU A 144 -18.92 8.68 16.84
CA GLU A 144 -17.67 9.06 17.50
C GLU A 144 -17.53 8.30 18.83
N GLN A 145 -16.30 7.90 19.13
CA GLN A 145 -15.82 7.25 20.36
C GLN A 145 -15.94 5.73 20.36
N ILE A 146 -14.86 5.09 19.89
CA ILE A 146 -14.30 3.94 20.60
C ILE A 146 -13.35 4.53 21.65
#